data_AF-A0AAV7SLV1-F1
#
_entry.id   AF-A0AAV7SLV1-F1
#
_cell.length_a   1.000
_cell.length_b   1.000
_cell.length_c   1.000
_cell.angle_alpha   90.00
_cell.angle_beta   90.00
_cell.angle_gamma   90.00
#
_symmetry.space_group_name_H-M   'P 1'
#
loop_
_entity.id
_entity.type
_entity.pdbx_description
1 polymer ?
#
loop_
_entity_poly.entity_id
_entity_poly.type
_entity_poly.pdbx_seq_one_letter_code
_entity_poly.pdbx_strand_id
1 'polypeptide(L)'
;MAAMSAVVPLAQDVVGVLAVGSVAAVLAAVIVVVMLVSASLTAVQVAGSLTAVLVAGSLTAVLVAGSLTAVLVAGSLTAVLAAVSVTAVLVAGSLTAVLAAVSVTAVLVAGSLTAVLAAVSVTAVLVVGSLTAVLVKGTVSAVLVNGSVSGVLAAVSGGGLFRRAGWR
;
A
#
# COMPACT_ATOMS: atom_id res chain seq x y z
N MET A 1 -26.18 -16.85 -0.40
CA MET A 1 -26.16 -15.38 -0.27
C MET A 1 -25.31 -14.86 -1.41
N ALA A 2 -25.93 -14.32 -2.46
CA ALA A 2 -25.28 -14.06 -3.75
C ALA A 2 -24.28 -12.92 -3.62
N ALA A 3 -23.03 -13.14 -4.06
CA ALA A 3 -22.04 -12.10 -4.22
C ALA A 3 -22.49 -11.18 -5.37
N MET A 4 -23.06 -10.03 -5.04
CA MET A 4 -23.29 -8.96 -6.01
C MET A 4 -21.92 -8.39 -6.38
N SER A 5 -21.33 -8.93 -7.44
CA SER A 5 -20.09 -8.43 -8.04
C SER A 5 -20.38 -7.06 -8.67
N ALA A 6 -20.19 -5.99 -7.91
CA ALA A 6 -20.35 -4.63 -8.40
C ALA A 6 -19.06 -4.16 -9.09
N VAL A 7 -19.19 -3.72 -10.34
CA VAL A 7 -18.18 -2.89 -11.03
C VAL A 7 -18.70 -1.47 -11.03
N VAL A 8 -17.94 -0.53 -10.47
CA VAL A 8 -18.34 0.87 -10.34
C VAL A 8 -17.48 1.72 -11.28
N PRO A 9 -17.94 2.01 -12.51
CA PRO A 9 -17.27 2.94 -13.41
C PRO A 9 -17.62 4.40 -13.05
N LEU A 10 -16.62 5.23 -12.84
CA LEU A 10 -16.77 6.65 -12.48
C LEU A 10 -16.02 7.51 -13.49
N ALA A 11 -16.77 8.29 -14.28
CA ALA A 11 -16.24 9.13 -15.36
C ALA A 11 -15.88 10.56 -14.92
N GLN A 12 -16.04 10.89 -13.63
CA GLN A 12 -15.91 12.24 -13.06
C GLN A 12 -15.17 12.20 -11.72
N ASP A 13 -14.89 13.36 -11.13
CA ASP A 13 -14.36 13.45 -9.77
C ASP A 13 -15.31 12.81 -8.76
N VAL A 14 -14.76 11.90 -7.96
CA VAL A 14 -15.52 11.10 -6.99
C VAL A 14 -15.16 11.54 -5.59
N VAL A 15 -16.11 12.17 -4.92
CA VAL A 15 -15.92 12.59 -3.53
C VAL A 15 -15.96 11.41 -2.57
N GLY A 16 -16.72 10.35 -2.88
CA GLY A 16 -16.83 9.20 -1.99
C GLY A 16 -17.48 7.97 -2.63
N VAL A 17 -16.97 6.78 -2.30
CA VAL A 17 -17.60 5.49 -2.57
C VAL A 17 -17.76 4.72 -1.26
N LEU A 18 -18.98 4.28 -0.95
CA LEU A 18 -19.29 3.45 0.21
C LEU A 18 -19.85 2.11 -0.26
N ALA A 19 -19.24 1.01 0.16
CA ALA A 19 -19.73 -0.34 -0.16
C ALA A 19 -19.77 -1.24 1.07
N VAL A 20 -20.94 -1.82 1.32
CA VAL A 20 -21.16 -2.85 2.32
C VAL A 20 -21.18 -4.19 1.60
N GLY A 21 -20.08 -4.93 1.65
CA GLY A 21 -19.92 -6.21 0.96
C GLY A 21 -18.75 -6.25 -0.01
N SER A 22 -18.78 -7.22 -0.92
CA SER A 22 -17.70 -7.47 -1.88
C SER A 22 -17.83 -6.60 -3.11
N VAL A 23 -16.80 -5.82 -3.43
CA VAL A 23 -16.69 -5.03 -4.66
C VAL A 23 -15.64 -5.66 -5.55
N ALA A 24 -16.00 -5.94 -6.79
CA ALA A 24 -15.05 -6.52 -7.74
C ALA A 24 -14.08 -5.45 -8.26
N ALA A 25 -14.60 -4.30 -8.70
CA ALA A 25 -13.74 -3.26 -9.25
C ALA A 25 -14.31 -1.86 -9.09
N VAL A 26 -13.43 -0.91 -8.83
CA VAL A 26 -13.71 0.53 -8.97
C VAL A 26 -12.75 1.12 -10.00
N LEU A 27 -13.30 1.84 -10.97
CA LEU A 27 -12.58 2.48 -12.06
C LEU A 27 -12.87 3.98 -12.03
N ALA A 28 -11.84 4.82 -11.88
CA ALA A 28 -11.99 6.27 -11.90
C ALA A 28 -10.97 6.94 -12.83
N ALA A 29 -11.45 7.88 -13.64
CA ALA A 29 -10.61 8.58 -14.61
C ALA A 29 -9.80 9.74 -14.00
N VAL A 30 -10.29 10.37 -12.93
CA VAL A 30 -9.71 11.62 -12.41
C VAL A 30 -9.31 11.47 -10.95
N ILE A 31 -10.17 11.84 -10.01
CA ILE A 31 -9.88 11.81 -8.58
C ILE A 31 -10.86 10.89 -7.85
N VAL A 32 -10.34 10.11 -6.91
CA VAL A 32 -11.13 9.46 -5.86
C VAL A 32 -10.67 10.01 -4.53
N VAL A 33 -11.57 10.69 -3.81
CA VAL A 33 -11.25 11.28 -2.52
C VAL A 33 -11.32 10.22 -1.42
N VAL A 34 -12.44 9.51 -1.27
CA VAL A 34 -12.57 8.46 -0.26
C VAL A 34 -13.25 7.22 -0.81
N MET A 35 -12.77 6.05 -0.40
CA MET A 35 -13.44 4.76 -0.61
C MET A 35 -13.46 3.96 0.68
N LEU A 36 -14.66 3.49 1.09
CA LEU A 36 -14.86 2.63 2.26
C LEU A 36 -15.48 1.30 1.83
N VAL A 37 -14.81 0.18 2.15
CA VAL A 37 -15.32 -1.17 1.88
C VAL A 37 -15.21 -2.04 3.13
N SER A 38 -16.31 -2.71 3.50
CA SER A 38 -16.38 -3.48 4.76
C SER A 38 -16.11 -5.00 4.62
N ALA A 39 -15.75 -5.49 3.44
CA ALA A 39 -15.46 -6.91 3.23
C ALA A 39 -14.28 -7.14 2.27
N SER A 40 -14.53 -7.24 0.97
CA SER A 40 -13.47 -7.56 0.01
C SER A 40 -13.52 -6.62 -1.19
N LEU A 41 -12.38 -6.06 -1.56
CA LEU A 41 -12.23 -5.22 -2.74
C LEU A 41 -11.15 -5.81 -3.64
N THR A 42 -11.53 -6.28 -4.82
CA THR A 42 -10.56 -6.96 -5.68
C THR A 42 -9.65 -5.96 -6.40
N ALA A 43 -10.20 -4.89 -6.97
CA ALA A 43 -9.39 -3.93 -7.70
C ALA A 43 -9.87 -2.48 -7.55
N VAL A 44 -8.92 -1.56 -7.41
CA VAL A 44 -9.12 -0.13 -7.61
C VAL A 44 -8.16 0.34 -8.69
N GLN A 45 -8.69 1.03 -9.70
CA GLN A 45 -7.90 1.61 -10.78
C GLN A 45 -8.24 3.10 -10.90
N VAL A 46 -7.24 3.96 -10.70
CA VAL A 46 -7.38 5.41 -10.82
C VAL A 46 -6.30 5.97 -11.74
N ALA A 47 -6.71 6.69 -12.79
CA ALA A 47 -5.74 7.30 -13.70
C ALA A 47 -5.10 8.59 -13.13
N GLY A 48 -5.82 9.34 -12.29
CA GLY A 48 -5.29 10.52 -11.62
C GLY A 48 -4.82 10.24 -10.19
N SER A 49 -5.51 10.82 -9.21
CA SER A 49 -5.11 10.77 -7.80
C SER A 49 -6.12 10.03 -6.93
N LEU A 50 -5.61 9.22 -6.00
CA LEU A 50 -6.40 8.54 -4.99
C LEU A 50 -5.99 9.04 -3.61
N THR A 51 -6.93 9.66 -2.90
CA THR A 51 -6.64 10.25 -1.58
C THR A 51 -6.75 9.19 -0.48
N ALA A 52 -7.84 8.44 -0.40
CA ALA A 52 -7.98 7.43 0.65
C ALA A 52 -8.77 6.19 0.22
N VAL A 53 -8.25 5.02 0.58
CA VAL A 53 -8.97 3.73 0.55
C VAL A 53 -8.91 3.10 1.93
N LEU A 54 -10.07 2.78 2.49
CA LEU A 54 -10.23 2.09 3.76
C LEU A 54 -10.94 0.76 3.53
N VAL A 55 -10.29 -0.35 3.87
CA VAL A 55 -10.86 -1.70 3.72
C VAL A 55 -10.77 -2.47 5.04
N ALA A 56 -11.92 -2.94 5.51
CA ALA A 56 -11.99 -3.93 6.59
C ALA A 56 -12.19 -5.32 5.96
N GLY A 57 -11.09 -6.05 5.77
CA GLY A 57 -11.05 -7.39 5.15
C GLY A 57 -9.92 -7.52 4.13
N SER A 58 -10.24 -7.88 2.89
CA SER A 58 -9.22 -8.14 1.86
C SER A 58 -9.23 -7.10 0.73
N LEU A 59 -8.04 -6.64 0.36
CA LEU A 59 -7.81 -5.77 -0.80
C LEU A 59 -6.76 -6.42 -1.70
N THR A 60 -7.13 -6.81 -2.91
CA THR A 60 -6.18 -7.48 -3.80
C THR A 60 -5.26 -6.49 -4.49
N ALA A 61 -5.79 -5.45 -5.15
CA ALA A 61 -4.96 -4.51 -5.89
C ALA A 61 -5.46 -3.07 -5.85
N VAL A 62 -4.52 -2.14 -5.69
CA VAL A 62 -4.71 -0.71 -5.95
C VAL A 62 -3.69 -0.28 -7.00
N LEU A 63 -4.18 0.20 -8.15
CA LEU A 63 -3.37 0.71 -9.26
C LEU A 63 -3.68 2.19 -9.47
N VAL A 64 -2.68 3.04 -9.32
CA VAL A 64 -2.82 4.49 -9.52
C VAL A 64 -1.77 4.99 -10.51
N ALA A 65 -2.20 5.57 -11.62
CA ALA A 65 -1.28 6.13 -12.62
C ALA A 65 -0.75 7.52 -12.22
N GLY A 66 -1.28 8.13 -11.16
CA GLY A 66 -0.73 9.32 -10.51
C GLY A 66 -0.24 9.04 -9.09
N SER A 67 -0.78 9.79 -8.12
CA SER A 67 -0.37 9.76 -6.73
C SER A 67 -1.40 9.07 -5.84
N LEU A 68 -0.90 8.27 -4.90
CA LEU A 68 -1.70 7.64 -3.86
C LEU A 68 -1.33 8.25 -2.50
N THR A 69 -2.34 8.78 -1.81
CA THR A 69 -2.11 9.42 -0.50
C THR A 69 -2.19 8.40 0.63
N ALA A 70 -3.31 7.67 0.77
CA ALA A 70 -3.47 6.72 1.87
C ALA A 70 -4.21 5.44 1.46
N VAL A 71 -3.68 4.30 1.92
CA VAL A 71 -4.39 3.02 1.95
C VAL A 71 -4.32 2.46 3.37
N LEU A 72 -5.49 2.23 3.99
CA LEU A 72 -5.61 1.58 5.28
C LEU A 72 -6.36 0.26 5.11
N VAL A 73 -5.75 -0.85 5.53
CA VAL A 73 -6.38 -2.18 5.45
C VAL A 73 -6.28 -2.88 6.81
N ALA A 74 -7.43 -3.29 7.35
CA ALA A 74 -7.51 -4.24 8.45
C ALA A 74 -7.77 -5.64 7.87
N GLY A 75 -6.72 -6.43 7.69
CA GLY A 75 -6.74 -7.74 7.05
C GLY A 75 -5.59 -7.93 6.06
N SER A 76 -5.89 -8.25 4.81
CA SER A 76 -4.87 -8.61 3.81
C SER A 76 -4.86 -7.65 2.63
N LEU A 77 -3.68 -7.16 2.28
CA LEU A 77 -3.42 -6.32 1.11
C LEU A 77 -2.38 -6.99 0.22
N THR A 78 -2.74 -7.36 -1.01
CA THR A 78 -1.78 -8.03 -1.90
C THR A 78 -0.86 -7.01 -2.58
N ALA A 79 -1.40 -5.98 -3.24
CA ALA A 79 -0.56 -5.05 -4.00
C ALA A 79 -1.05 -3.60 -3.98
N VAL A 80 -0.10 -2.68 -3.83
CA VAL A 80 -0.26 -1.25 -4.13
C VAL A 80 0.77 -0.86 -5.18
N LEU A 81 0.31 -0.35 -6.32
CA LEU A 81 1.16 0.21 -7.38
C LEU A 81 0.77 1.68 -7.62
N ALA A 82 1.76 2.56 -7.55
CA ALA A 82 1.63 3.95 -7.98
C ALA A 82 2.73 4.32 -8.99
N ALA A 83 2.35 4.98 -10.08
CA ALA A 83 3.32 5.44 -11.06
C ALA A 83 4.11 6.67 -10.59
N VAL A 84 3.58 7.46 -9.64
CA VAL A 84 4.30 8.58 -9.05
C VAL A 84 4.71 8.24 -7.63
N SER A 85 3.80 8.38 -6.67
CA SER A 85 4.13 8.31 -5.26
C SER A 85 3.08 7.58 -4.44
N VAL A 86 3.54 6.99 -3.34
CA VAL A 86 2.72 6.43 -2.26
C VAL A 86 3.08 7.17 -0.98
N THR A 87 2.13 7.91 -0.41
CA THR A 87 2.40 8.65 0.83
C THR A 87 2.30 7.74 2.06
N ALA A 88 1.20 7.01 2.22
CA ALA A 88 1.02 6.11 3.36
C ALA A 88 0.31 4.80 2.99
N VAL A 89 0.86 3.69 3.47
CA VAL A 89 0.19 2.38 3.47
C VAL A 89 0.24 1.84 4.89
N LEU A 90 -0.93 1.68 5.51
CA LEU A 90 -1.08 1.09 6.85
C LEU A 90 -1.84 -0.23 6.74
N VAL A 91 -1.25 -1.32 7.20
CA VAL A 91 -1.88 -2.64 7.18
C VAL A 91 -1.79 -3.30 8.55
N ALA A 92 -2.93 -3.69 9.10
CA ALA A 92 -3.02 -4.61 10.24
C ALA A 92 -3.34 -6.01 9.70
N GLY A 93 -2.30 -6.83 9.53
CA GLY A 93 -2.35 -8.16 8.92
C GLY A 93 -1.21 -8.37 7.93
N SER A 94 -1.53 -8.71 6.68
CA SER A 94 -0.52 -9.10 5.68
C SER A 94 -0.48 -8.13 4.50
N LEU A 95 0.73 -7.70 4.13
CA LEU A 95 1.01 -6.89 2.96
C LEU A 95 2.04 -7.59 2.05
N THR A 96 1.65 -7.96 0.84
CA THR A 96 2.61 -8.62 -0.07
C THR A 96 3.52 -7.61 -0.75
N ALA A 97 3.00 -6.56 -1.39
CA ALA A 97 3.84 -5.63 -2.14
C ALA A 97 3.37 -4.18 -2.13
N VAL A 98 4.33 -3.27 -2.02
CA VAL A 98 4.17 -1.84 -2.35
C VAL A 98 5.21 -1.47 -3.41
N LEU A 99 4.76 -0.99 -4.55
CA LEU A 99 5.60 -0.51 -5.65
C LEU A 99 5.28 0.96 -5.96
N ALA A 100 6.30 1.80 -5.98
CA ALA A 100 6.21 3.16 -6.49
C ALA A 100 7.33 3.46 -7.49
N ALA A 101 7.01 4.10 -8.62
CA ALA A 101 8.05 4.45 -9.59
C ALA A 101 8.96 5.59 -9.09
N VAL A 102 8.45 6.50 -8.26
CA VAL A 102 9.27 7.56 -7.66
C VAL A 102 9.52 7.26 -6.19
N SER A 103 8.51 7.45 -5.33
CA SER A 103 8.74 7.48 -3.88
C SER A 103 7.66 6.79 -3.06
N VAL A 104 8.10 6.25 -1.92
CA VAL A 104 7.22 5.80 -0.84
C VAL A 104 7.56 6.56 0.43
N THR A 105 6.61 7.26 1.03
CA THR A 105 6.88 8.03 2.26
C THR A 105 6.79 7.15 3.49
N ALA A 106 5.69 6.44 3.70
CA ALA A 106 5.49 5.59 4.87
C ALA A 106 4.81 4.26 4.53
N VAL A 107 5.39 3.17 5.04
CA VAL A 107 4.74 1.85 5.09
C VAL A 107 4.76 1.36 6.52
N LEU A 108 3.59 1.20 7.14
CA LEU A 108 3.45 0.61 8.47
C LEU A 108 2.68 -0.70 8.38
N VAL A 109 3.27 -1.79 8.86
CA VAL A 109 2.63 -3.10 8.85
C VAL A 109 2.70 -3.74 10.25
N ALA A 110 1.55 -4.09 10.80
CA ALA A 110 1.44 -4.96 11.96
C ALA A 110 1.08 -6.37 11.49
N GLY A 111 2.08 -7.21 11.28
CA GLY A 111 1.99 -8.57 10.76
C GLY A 111 3.13 -8.86 9.78
N SER A 112 2.81 -9.20 8.52
CA SER A 112 3.80 -9.64 7.54
C SER A 112 3.90 -8.69 6.36
N LEU A 113 5.11 -8.26 6.02
CA LEU A 113 5.43 -7.48 4.82
C LEU A 113 6.41 -8.25 3.93
N THR A 114 6.00 -8.60 2.71
CA THR A 114 6.90 -9.32 1.79
C THR A 114 7.84 -8.35 1.06
N ALA A 115 7.34 -7.29 0.43
CA ALA A 115 8.19 -6.42 -0.38
C ALA A 115 7.77 -4.94 -0.36
N VAL A 116 8.77 -4.06 -0.34
CA VAL A 116 8.65 -2.64 -0.72
C VAL A 116 9.67 -2.32 -1.79
N LEU A 117 9.20 -1.79 -2.92
CA LEU A 117 10.01 -1.39 -4.06
C LEU A 117 9.79 0.10 -4.40
N ALA A 118 10.88 0.85 -4.50
CA ALA A 118 10.85 2.22 -5.03
C ALA A 118 12.08 2.52 -5.90
N ALA A 119 11.90 3.29 -6.99
CA ALA A 119 13.04 3.64 -7.84
C ALA A 119 13.88 4.81 -7.28
N VAL A 120 13.26 5.78 -6.61
CA VAL A 120 13.99 6.97 -6.12
C VAL A 120 14.16 6.94 -4.61
N SER A 121 13.09 6.83 -3.83
CA SER A 121 13.23 6.95 -2.38
C SER A 121 12.18 6.21 -1.57
N VAL A 122 12.60 5.79 -0.37
CA VAL A 122 11.71 5.35 0.71
C VAL A 122 12.06 6.10 1.99
N THR A 123 11.10 6.80 2.57
CA THR A 123 11.37 7.57 3.79
C THR A 123 11.32 6.68 5.03
N ALA A 124 10.22 5.95 5.25
CA ALA A 124 10.06 5.10 6.42
C ALA A 124 9.34 3.78 6.10
N VAL A 125 9.89 2.68 6.61
CA VAL A 125 9.22 1.37 6.68
C VAL A 125 9.27 0.90 8.12
N LEU A 126 8.11 0.73 8.76
CA LEU A 126 8.00 0.15 10.10
C LEU A 126 7.20 -1.15 10.03
N VAL A 127 7.78 -2.24 10.51
CA VAL A 127 7.12 -3.55 10.55
C VAL A 127 7.18 -4.12 11.95
N VAL A 128 6.03 -4.51 12.48
CA VAL A 128 5.92 -5.35 13.69
C VAL A 128 5.50 -6.73 13.23
N GLY A 129 6.43 -7.69 13.27
CA GLY A 129 6.26 -9.04 12.73
C GLY A 129 7.37 -9.42 11.76
N SER A 130 7.04 -9.69 10.50
CA SER A 130 8.00 -10.24 9.52
C SER A 130 8.19 -9.33 8.32
N LEU A 131 9.45 -9.07 7.94
CA LEU A 131 9.83 -8.39 6.70
C LEU A 131 10.70 -9.28 5.82
N THR A 132 10.29 -9.50 4.57
CA THR A 132 11.09 -10.30 3.63
C THR A 132 12.08 -9.46 2.83
N ALA A 133 11.65 -8.33 2.26
CA ALA A 133 12.51 -7.49 1.41
C ALA A 133 12.11 -6.01 1.38
N VAL A 134 13.13 -5.15 1.30
CA VAL A 134 12.99 -3.75 0.86
C VAL A 134 14.07 -3.51 -0.19
N LEU A 135 13.66 -3.09 -1.38
CA LEU A 135 14.53 -2.86 -2.52
C LEU A 135 14.34 -1.43 -3.04
N VAL A 136 15.37 -0.61 -2.93
CA VAL A 136 15.32 0.79 -3.35
C VAL A 136 16.58 1.11 -4.13
N LYS A 137 16.40 1.66 -5.34
CA LYS A 137 17.53 2.04 -6.21
C LYS A 137 18.20 3.35 -5.78
N GLY A 138 17.46 4.25 -5.14
CA GLY A 138 18.00 5.49 -4.58
C GLY A 138 18.17 5.43 -3.07
N THR A 139 17.41 6.24 -2.33
CA THR A 139 17.66 6.47 -0.90
C THR A 139 16.64 5.79 0.02
N VAL A 140 17.12 5.33 1.18
CA VAL A 140 16.27 4.83 2.26
C VAL A 140 16.62 5.55 3.55
N SER A 141 15.67 6.27 4.14
CA SER A 141 15.94 7.06 5.36
C SER A 141 15.89 6.19 6.62
N ALA A 142 14.80 5.40 6.79
CA ALA A 142 14.64 4.52 7.94
C ALA A 142 13.89 3.23 7.59
N VAL A 143 14.40 2.10 8.11
CA VAL A 143 13.69 0.82 8.16
C VAL A 143 13.81 0.28 9.58
N LEU A 144 12.67 0.12 10.25
CA LEU A 144 12.58 -0.41 11.59
C LEU A 144 11.74 -1.69 11.55
N VAL A 145 12.30 -2.79 12.04
CA VAL A 145 11.58 -4.06 12.14
C VAL A 145 11.68 -4.57 13.57
N ASN A 146 10.51 -4.81 14.17
CA ASN A 146 10.36 -5.52 15.41
C ASN A 146 9.87 -6.95 15.12
N GLY A 147 10.82 -7.87 14.94
CA GLY A 147 10.58 -9.27 14.63
C GLY A 147 11.58 -9.81 13.61
N SER A 148 11.10 -10.57 12.64
CA SER A 148 11.93 -11.33 11.70
C SER A 148 12.24 -10.55 10.43
N VAL A 149 13.48 -10.70 9.94
CA VAL A 149 13.93 -10.11 8.66
C VAL A 149 14.70 -11.17 7.88
N SER A 150 14.30 -11.44 6.64
CA SER A 150 14.92 -12.49 5.82
C SER A 150 15.78 -11.95 4.66
N GLY A 151 15.68 -10.66 4.32
CA GLY A 151 16.49 -10.02 3.29
C GLY A 151 16.32 -8.50 3.29
N VAL A 152 17.42 -7.75 3.27
CA VAL A 152 17.39 -6.30 3.06
C VAL A 152 18.47 -5.99 2.03
N LEU A 153 18.05 -5.55 0.86
CA LEU A 153 18.91 -5.22 -0.27
C LEU A 153 18.59 -3.79 -0.68
N ALA A 154 19.12 -2.83 0.09
CA ALA A 154 19.06 -1.44 -0.31
C ALA A 154 20.36 -1.12 -1.08
N ALA A 155 20.25 -0.59 -2.30
CA ALA A 155 21.39 0.01 -2.99
C ALA A 155 21.62 1.39 -2.37
N VAL A 156 22.20 1.43 -1.17
CA VAL A 156 22.26 2.64 -0.34
C VAL A 156 23.40 3.54 -0.80
N SER A 157 23.06 4.73 -1.32
CA SER A 157 23.99 5.86 -1.42
C SER A 157 23.96 6.77 -0.16
N GLY A 158 22.98 6.63 0.74
CA GLY A 158 22.85 7.49 1.92
C GLY A 158 22.34 6.82 3.19
N GLY A 159 23.17 6.85 4.25
CA GLY A 159 22.82 7.10 5.67
C GLY A 159 21.71 6.34 6.41
N GLY A 160 21.01 5.37 5.80
CA GLY A 160 19.85 4.74 6.42
C GLY A 160 20.18 3.94 7.69
N LEU A 161 19.58 4.33 8.82
CA LEU A 161 19.71 3.60 10.08
C LEU A 161 18.83 2.36 10.04
N PHE A 162 19.42 1.20 9.75
CA PHE A 162 18.77 -0.09 9.97
C PHE A 162 18.87 -0.45 11.46
N ARG A 163 17.77 -0.31 12.21
CA ARG A 163 17.72 -0.78 13.61
C ARG A 163 16.83 -2.00 13.73
N ARG A 164 17.48 -3.13 14.03
CA ARG A 164 16.83 -4.36 14.50
C ARG A 164 16.66 -4.25 16.01
N ALA A 165 15.44 -4.03 16.50
CA ALA A 165 15.17 -4.10 17.92
C ALA A 165 15.05 -5.59 18.30
N GLY A 166 16.06 -6.16 18.98
CA GLY A 166 15.97 -7.56 19.45
C GLY A 166 17.27 -8.34 19.65
N TRP A 167 18.47 -7.76 19.50
CA TRP A 167 19.71 -8.45 19.89
C TRP A 167 20.08 -8.11 21.34
N ARG A 168 19.94 -9.12 22.21
CA ARG A 168 20.99 -9.38 23.21
C ARG A 168 22.07 -10.21 22.54
#